data_AF-A0A661ZWI5-F1
#
_entry.id   AF-A0A661ZWI5-F1
#
_cell.length_a   1.000
_cell.length_b   1.000
_cell.length_c   1.000
_cell.angle_alpha   90.00
_cell.angle_beta   90.00
_cell.angle_gamma   90.00
#
_symmetry.space_group_name_H-M   'P 1'
#
loop_
_entity.id
_entity.type
_entity.pdbx_description
1 polymer ?
#
loop_
_entity_poly.entity_id
_entity_poly.type
_entity_poly.pdbx_seq_one_letter_code
_entity_poly.pdbx_strand_id
1 'polypeptide(L)'
;MNKIGLIIRREYLTRIRKKSFIIMSMLGPLIFAAYILIPMYFATLEDKEEKLMVVIDDSGLFTGRGPEGPVFTISGTETLKFQVVEGVPIETFKESFEESGYYGLLFIPSNILSSNSSLIYSTNQVSLEISEYLKRSMESEIEDLKLASHEIENIEKILLEVETSINVRNIKWTKDGKT
;
A
#
# COMPACT_ATOMS: atom_id res chain seq x y z
N MET A 1 -24.10 -48.40 -34.22
CA MET A 1 -23.48 -47.49 -33.23
C MET A 1 -24.11 -46.08 -33.20
N ASN A 2 -25.30 -45.84 -33.78
CA ASN A 2 -25.89 -44.49 -33.95
C ASN A 2 -26.89 -44.07 -32.85
N LYS A 3 -27.14 -44.93 -31.85
CA LYS A 3 -28.18 -44.69 -30.83
C LYS A 3 -27.76 -43.69 -29.74
N ILE A 4 -26.48 -43.62 -29.41
CA ILE A 4 -25.95 -42.74 -28.35
C ILE A 4 -26.16 -41.27 -28.72
N GLY A 5 -25.89 -40.87 -29.97
CA GLY A 5 -26.09 -39.49 -30.42
C GLY A 5 -27.56 -39.04 -30.35
N LEU A 6 -28.51 -39.93 -30.66
CA LEU A 6 -29.94 -39.64 -30.52
C LEU A 6 -30.36 -39.43 -29.06
N ILE A 7 -29.79 -40.20 -28.14
CA ILE A 7 -30.04 -40.08 -26.70
C ILE A 7 -29.49 -38.74 -26.19
N ILE A 8 -28.25 -38.38 -26.54
CA ILE A 8 -27.64 -37.09 -26.16
C ILE A 8 -28.48 -35.92 -26.67
N ARG A 9 -28.91 -35.95 -27.95
CA ARG A 9 -29.72 -34.88 -28.53
C ARG A 9 -31.03 -34.69 -27.78
N ARG A 10 -31.74 -35.78 -27.46
CA ARG A 10 -33.01 -35.72 -26.71
C ARG A 10 -32.79 -35.14 -25.32
N GLU A 11 -31.77 -35.62 -24.61
CA GLU A 11 -31.48 -35.18 -23.24
C GLU A 11 -31.07 -33.70 -23.19
N TYR A 12 -30.19 -33.27 -24.10
CA TYR A 12 -29.78 -31.88 -24.23
C TYR A 12 -30.98 -30.95 -24.49
N LEU A 13 -31.81 -31.26 -25.49
CA LEU A 13 -33.00 -30.46 -25.80
C LEU A 13 -33.99 -30.39 -24.64
N THR A 14 -34.12 -31.48 -23.88
CA THR A 14 -34.97 -31.53 -22.69
C THR A 14 -34.43 -30.63 -21.57
N ARG A 15 -33.10 -30.57 -21.39
CA ARG A 15 -32.47 -29.71 -20.39
C ARG A 15 -32.52 -28.24 -20.76
N ILE A 16 -32.14 -27.87 -21.99
CA ILE A 16 -32.05 -26.46 -22.38
C ILE A 16 -33.42 -25.77 -22.48
N ARG A 17 -34.50 -26.52 -22.73
CA ARG A 17 -35.86 -25.98 -22.81
C ARG A 17 -36.54 -25.83 -21.46
N LYS A 18 -35.95 -26.35 -20.37
CA LYS A 18 -36.48 -26.10 -19.02
C LYS A 18 -36.34 -24.63 -18.70
N LYS A 19 -37.41 -24.02 -18.20
CA LYS A 19 -37.40 -22.61 -17.74
C LYS A 19 -36.27 -22.36 -16.75
N SER A 20 -36.04 -23.30 -15.83
CA SER A 20 -34.95 -23.21 -14.86
C SER A 20 -33.58 -23.14 -15.51
N PHE A 21 -33.34 -23.88 -16.60
CA PHE A 21 -32.06 -23.84 -17.32
C PHE A 21 -31.84 -22.48 -17.95
N ILE A 22 -32.84 -21.95 -18.68
CA ILE A 22 -32.75 -20.65 -19.35
C ILE A 22 -32.52 -19.52 -18.33
N ILE A 23 -33.28 -19.55 -17.22
CA ILE A 23 -33.13 -18.57 -16.13
C ILE A 23 -31.73 -18.65 -15.53
N MET A 24 -31.25 -19.84 -15.17
CA MET A 24 -29.89 -20.00 -14.62
C MET A 24 -28.78 -19.66 -15.61
N SER A 25 -28.95 -19.95 -16.90
CA SER A 25 -27.95 -19.63 -17.92
C SER A 25 -27.78 -18.12 -18.11
N MET A 26 -28.82 -17.33 -17.84
CA MET A 26 -28.75 -15.87 -17.90
C MET A 26 -28.40 -15.24 -16.54
N LEU A 27 -28.98 -15.74 -15.44
CA LEU A 27 -28.66 -15.25 -14.09
C LEU A 27 -27.26 -15.64 -13.65
N GLY A 28 -26.78 -16.84 -13.99
CA GLY A 28 -25.50 -17.37 -13.54
C GLY A 28 -24.33 -16.42 -13.84
N PRO A 29 -24.15 -16.00 -15.10
CA PRO A 29 -23.14 -15.00 -15.45
C PRO A 29 -23.33 -13.66 -14.73
N LEU A 30 -24.57 -13.24 -14.51
CA LEU A 30 -24.89 -11.94 -13.89
C LEU A 30 -24.59 -11.95 -12.39
N ILE A 31 -24.96 -13.02 -11.68
CA ILE A 31 -24.59 -13.26 -10.28
C ILE A 31 -23.08 -13.38 -10.15
N PHE A 32 -22.41 -14.12 -11.06
CA PHE A 32 -20.96 -14.26 -11.02
C PHE A 32 -20.24 -12.93 -11.24
N ALA A 33 -20.72 -12.11 -12.18
CA ALA A 33 -20.22 -10.76 -12.37
C ALA A 33 -20.42 -9.91 -11.11
N ALA A 34 -21.62 -9.91 -10.51
CA ALA A 34 -21.88 -9.19 -9.27
C ALA A 34 -20.99 -9.66 -8.11
N TYR A 35 -20.78 -10.98 -7.99
CA TYR A 35 -19.94 -11.58 -6.96
C TYR A 35 -18.47 -11.12 -7.04
N ILE A 36 -17.95 -10.87 -8.25
CA ILE A 36 -16.59 -10.33 -8.44
C ILE A 36 -16.57 -8.80 -8.30
N LEU A 37 -17.52 -8.11 -8.92
CA LEU A 37 -17.51 -6.65 -9.03
C LEU A 37 -17.87 -5.96 -7.70
N ILE A 38 -18.76 -6.52 -6.89
CA ILE A 38 -19.19 -5.90 -5.63
C ILE A 38 -18.01 -5.78 -4.65
N PRO A 39 -17.28 -6.87 -4.30
CA PRO A 39 -16.11 -6.75 -3.43
C PRO A 39 -15.01 -5.86 -4.01
N MET A 40 -14.79 -5.92 -5.33
CA MET A 40 -13.82 -5.06 -6.01
C MET A 40 -14.18 -3.58 -5.88
N TYR A 41 -15.46 -3.21 -6.01
CA TYR A 41 -15.91 -1.84 -5.82
C TYR A 41 -15.73 -1.36 -4.38
N PHE A 42 -16.08 -2.20 -3.38
CA PHE A 42 -15.85 -1.85 -1.97
C PHE A 42 -14.37 -1.66 -1.65
N ALA A 43 -13.48 -2.48 -2.21
CA ALA A 43 -12.03 -2.31 -2.04
C ALA A 43 -11.55 -0.93 -2.52
N THR A 44 -12.14 -0.38 -3.60
CA THR A 44 -11.77 0.97 -4.09
C THR A 44 -12.29 2.12 -3.23
N LEU A 45 -13.25 1.89 -2.33
CA LEU A 45 -13.73 2.91 -1.40
C LEU A 45 -12.82 3.02 -0.19
N GLU A 46 -12.28 1.90 0.29
CA GLU A 46 -11.35 1.83 1.42
C GLU A 46 -10.01 2.57 1.16
N ASP A 47 -9.59 2.67 -0.10
CA ASP A 47 -8.40 3.44 -0.48
C ASP A 47 -8.57 4.96 -0.44
N LYS A 48 -9.81 5.47 -0.39
CA LYS A 48 -10.08 6.92 -0.43
C LYS A 48 -10.25 7.57 0.94
N GLU A 49 -10.35 6.77 2.00
CA GLU A 49 -10.43 7.32 3.35
C GLU A 49 -9.07 7.85 3.79
N GLU A 50 -9.08 9.05 4.37
CA GLU A 50 -7.88 9.61 5.00
C GLU A 50 -7.51 8.76 6.22
N LYS A 51 -6.31 8.18 6.17
CA LYS A 51 -5.70 7.34 7.19
C LYS A 51 -4.82 8.22 8.05
N LEU A 52 -5.28 8.52 9.26
CA LEU A 52 -4.48 9.26 10.24
C LEU A 52 -3.64 8.27 11.07
N MET A 53 -2.32 8.37 10.96
CA MET A 53 -1.36 7.57 11.70
C MET A 53 -0.72 8.38 12.83
N VAL A 54 -0.82 7.87 14.06
CA VAL A 54 -0.12 8.44 15.21
C VAL A 54 1.33 8.00 15.16
N VAL A 55 2.24 8.90 15.47
CA VAL A 55 3.68 8.62 15.53
C VAL A 55 4.19 8.89 16.94
N ILE A 56 4.81 7.88 17.54
CA ILE A 56 5.59 7.99 18.78
C ILE A 56 7.03 7.73 18.42
N ASP A 57 7.85 8.77 18.52
CA ASP A 57 9.28 8.72 18.18
C ASP A 57 10.13 8.92 19.44
N ASP A 58 10.58 7.80 20.01
CA ASP A 58 11.49 7.80 21.16
C ASP A 58 12.95 8.11 20.75
N SER A 59 13.26 8.07 19.45
CA SER A 59 14.60 8.42 18.95
C SER A 59 14.78 9.93 18.81
N GLY A 60 13.69 10.67 18.57
CA GLY A 60 13.70 12.08 18.23
C GLY A 60 14.32 12.40 16.87
N LEU A 61 14.70 11.38 16.09
CA LEU A 61 15.34 11.54 14.78
C LEU A 61 14.35 11.86 13.66
N PHE A 62 13.09 11.49 13.83
CA PHE A 62 12.04 11.68 12.83
C PHE A 62 11.02 12.74 13.25
N THR A 63 11.35 13.53 14.28
CA THR A 63 10.46 14.56 14.82
C THR A 63 11.09 15.94 14.68
N GLY A 64 10.54 16.75 13.78
CA GLY A 64 10.83 18.16 13.63
C GLY A 64 9.93 19.05 14.48
N ARG A 65 10.21 20.36 14.47
CA ARG A 65 9.38 21.39 15.10
C ARG A 65 8.71 22.23 14.03
N GLY A 66 7.39 22.10 13.91
CA GLY A 66 6.56 22.94 13.05
C GLY A 66 5.93 24.11 13.80
N PRO A 67 5.18 24.97 13.10
CA PRO A 67 4.51 26.13 13.69
C PRO A 67 3.46 25.75 14.75
N GLU A 68 2.84 24.58 14.62
CA GLU A 68 1.73 24.13 15.48
C GLU A 68 2.11 23.01 16.45
N GLY A 69 3.37 22.58 16.48
CA GLY A 69 3.83 21.52 17.37
C GLY A 69 4.88 20.59 16.75
N PRO A 70 5.09 19.40 17.34
CA PRO A 70 5.95 18.38 16.76
C PRO A 70 5.36 17.88 15.44
N VAL A 71 6.21 17.76 14.42
CA VAL A 71 5.83 17.33 13.07
C VAL A 71 6.73 16.19 12.65
N PHE A 72 6.15 15.18 12.02
CA PHE A 72 6.91 14.05 11.50
C PHE A 72 7.75 14.50 10.31
N THR A 73 9.04 14.17 10.28
CA THR A 73 9.95 14.58 9.20
C THR A 73 9.54 13.99 7.85
N ILE A 74 8.99 12.77 7.86
CA ILE A 74 8.46 12.13 6.66
C ILE A 74 7.11 12.77 6.31
N SER A 75 7.04 13.30 5.09
CA SER A 75 5.81 13.92 4.57
C SER A 75 4.67 12.92 4.46
N GLY A 76 3.42 13.37 4.63
CA GLY A 76 2.25 12.54 4.34
C GLY A 76 2.02 12.33 2.83
N THR A 77 1.13 11.42 2.49
CA THR A 77 0.57 11.30 1.13
C THR A 77 -0.80 11.98 1.04
N GLU A 78 -1.51 11.86 -0.08
CA GLU A 78 -2.89 12.34 -0.20
C GLU A 78 -3.80 11.68 0.85
N THR A 79 -3.63 10.38 1.06
CA THR A 79 -4.49 9.55 1.92
C THR A 79 -3.86 9.19 3.26
N LEU A 80 -2.54 9.31 3.44
CA LEU A 80 -1.85 9.03 4.71
C LEU A 80 -1.39 10.32 5.37
N LYS A 81 -1.93 10.62 6.55
CA LYS A 81 -1.56 11.77 7.38
C LYS A 81 -0.89 11.31 8.68
N PHE A 82 -0.04 12.15 9.24
CA PHE A 82 0.71 11.83 10.45
C PHE A 82 0.40 12.83 11.57
N GLN A 83 0.32 12.32 12.79
CA GLN A 83 0.22 13.12 14.00
C GLN A 83 1.26 12.63 15.01
N VAL A 84 2.21 13.49 15.36
CA VAL A 84 3.23 13.15 16.37
C VAL A 84 2.67 13.38 17.76
N VAL A 85 2.90 12.42 18.65
CA VAL A 85 2.56 12.52 20.07
C VAL A 85 3.83 12.29 20.90
N GLU A 86 4.17 13.27 21.73
CA GLU A 86 5.32 13.21 22.64
C GLU A 86 4.85 12.92 24.08
N GLY A 87 5.61 12.13 24.84
CA GLY A 87 5.41 11.97 26.29
C GLY A 87 4.20 11.13 26.71
N VAL A 88 3.59 10.38 25.79
CA VAL A 88 2.48 9.46 26.08
C VAL A 88 2.96 8.02 25.92
N PRO A 89 2.83 7.15 26.94
CA PRO A 89 3.15 5.74 26.81
C PRO A 89 2.29 5.05 25.76
N ILE A 90 2.90 4.11 25.02
CA ILE A 90 2.18 3.34 24.00
C ILE A 90 1.01 2.53 24.59
N GLU A 91 1.12 2.12 25.85
CA GLU A 91 0.07 1.44 26.61
C GLU A 91 -1.22 2.24 26.69
N THR A 92 -1.14 3.56 26.74
CA THR A 92 -2.31 4.44 26.81
C THR A 92 -3.20 4.31 25.58
N PHE A 93 -2.62 3.92 24.44
CA PHE A 93 -3.37 3.72 23.21
C PHE A 93 -4.04 2.35 23.14
N LYS A 94 -3.64 1.35 23.95
CA LYS A 94 -4.16 -0.03 23.82
C LYS A 94 -5.65 -0.15 24.08
N GLU A 95 -6.17 0.60 25.04
CA GLU A 95 -7.57 0.48 25.47
C GLU A 95 -8.52 1.34 24.64
N SER A 96 -8.04 2.47 24.10
CA SER A 96 -8.86 3.42 23.35
C SER A 96 -8.56 3.47 21.85
N PHE A 97 -7.73 2.56 21.32
CA PHE A 97 -7.29 2.62 19.92
C PHE A 97 -8.47 2.56 18.95
N GLU A 98 -9.40 1.63 19.17
CA GLU A 98 -10.58 1.45 18.31
C GLU A 98 -11.49 2.69 18.30
N GLU A 99 -11.62 3.37 19.44
CA GLU A 99 -12.49 4.54 19.59
C GLU A 99 -11.84 5.84 19.09
N SER A 100 -10.51 5.85 18.96
CA SER A 100 -9.74 7.04 18.60
C SER A 100 -9.88 7.49 17.14
N GLY A 101 -10.33 6.58 16.26
CA GLY A 101 -10.40 6.82 14.82
C GLY A 101 -9.05 6.84 14.10
N TYR A 102 -7.95 6.51 14.79
CA TYR A 102 -6.63 6.38 14.15
C TYR A 102 -6.55 5.11 13.30
N TYR A 103 -5.92 5.24 12.15
CA TYR A 103 -5.64 4.10 11.27
C TYR A 103 -4.55 3.18 11.85
N GLY A 104 -3.52 3.78 12.45
CA GLY A 104 -2.35 3.06 12.97
C GLY A 104 -1.53 3.92 13.92
N LEU A 105 -0.70 3.26 14.74
CA LEU A 105 0.35 3.88 15.55
C LEU A 105 1.70 3.34 15.09
N LEU A 106 2.56 4.24 14.60
CA LEU A 106 3.95 3.97 14.29
C LEU A 106 4.80 4.28 15.52
N PHE A 107 5.47 3.27 16.05
CA PHE A 107 6.41 3.39 17.16
C PHE A 107 7.85 3.27 16.62
N ILE A 108 8.64 4.31 16.86
CA ILE A 108 10.05 4.38 16.48
C ILE A 108 10.88 4.33 17.77
N PRO A 109 11.61 3.24 18.02
CA PRO A 109 12.37 3.08 19.25
C PRO A 109 13.64 3.95 19.24
N SER A 110 14.11 4.32 20.43
CA SER A 110 15.34 5.11 20.61
C SER A 110 16.60 4.48 20.01
N ASN A 111 16.64 3.15 19.86
CA ASN A 111 17.74 2.41 19.25
C ASN A 111 17.52 2.10 17.75
N ILE A 112 16.69 2.88 17.03
CA ILE A 112 16.38 2.66 15.60
C ILE A 112 17.63 2.57 14.72
N LEU A 113 18.68 3.36 14.98
CA LEU A 113 19.92 3.35 14.20
C LEU A 113 20.70 2.03 14.27
N SER A 114 20.55 1.26 15.35
CA SER A 114 21.20 -0.04 15.52
C SER A 114 20.26 -1.21 15.24
N SER A 115 18.98 -1.09 15.62
CA SER A 115 17.97 -2.13 15.40
C SER A 115 17.44 -2.18 13.96
N ASN A 116 17.48 -1.06 13.23
CA ASN A 116 16.86 -0.88 11.92
C ASN A 116 15.39 -1.38 11.87
N SER A 117 14.65 -1.23 12.98
CA SER A 117 13.29 -1.74 13.12
C SER A 117 12.39 -0.75 13.86
N SER A 118 11.22 -0.50 13.28
CA SER A 118 10.08 0.19 13.88
C SER A 118 8.87 -0.75 13.91
N LEU A 119 7.85 -0.38 14.69
CA LEU A 119 6.64 -1.20 14.88
C LEU A 119 5.40 -0.41 14.49
N ILE A 120 4.47 -1.05 13.79
CA ILE A 120 3.15 -0.48 13.50
C ILE A 120 2.11 -1.29 14.28
N TYR A 121 1.31 -0.59 15.07
CA TYR A 121 0.16 -1.12 15.79
C TYR A 121 -1.12 -0.65 15.09
N SER A 122 -2.00 -1.57 14.73
CA SER A 122 -3.30 -1.26 14.14
C SER A 122 -4.30 -2.37 14.49
N THR A 123 -5.58 -2.03 14.52
CA THR A 123 -6.69 -2.98 14.67
C THR A 123 -6.98 -3.72 13.37
N ASN A 124 -6.68 -3.10 12.23
CA ASN A 124 -6.86 -3.67 10.91
C ASN A 124 -5.52 -4.04 10.27
N GLN A 125 -5.57 -4.86 9.22
CA GLN A 125 -4.38 -5.18 8.43
C GLN A 125 -3.86 -3.92 7.74
N VAL A 126 -2.62 -3.53 8.06
CA VAL A 126 -1.95 -2.42 7.38
C VAL A 126 -1.67 -2.82 5.94
N SER A 127 -2.00 -1.94 4.99
CA SER A 127 -1.74 -2.18 3.57
C SER A 127 -0.24 -2.29 3.28
N LEU A 128 0.10 -3.09 2.27
CA LEU A 128 1.48 -3.25 1.81
C LEU A 128 2.06 -1.92 1.35
N GLU A 129 1.28 -1.11 0.63
CA GLU A 129 1.67 0.20 0.13
C GLU A 129 2.13 1.14 1.26
N ILE A 130 1.36 1.25 2.35
CA ILE A 130 1.74 2.10 3.48
C ILE A 130 2.99 1.59 4.18
N SER A 131 3.10 0.27 4.32
CA SER A 131 4.28 -0.36 4.96
C SER A 131 5.54 -0.13 4.13
N GLU A 132 5.46 -0.29 2.80
CA GLU A 132 6.56 -0.03 1.87
C GLU A 132 6.92 1.45 1.80
N TYR A 133 5.92 2.33 1.79
CA TYR A 133 6.11 3.77 1.83
C TYR A 133 6.90 4.19 3.07
N LEU A 134 6.42 3.83 4.27
CA LEU A 134 7.08 4.15 5.53
C LEU A 134 8.49 3.56 5.60
N LYS A 135 8.66 2.29 5.19
CA LYS A 135 9.96 1.65 5.13
C LYS A 135 10.94 2.45 4.28
N ARG A 136 10.58 2.75 3.02
CA ARG A 136 11.47 3.47 2.09
C ARG A 136 11.80 4.87 2.58
N SER A 137 10.81 5.60 3.10
CA SER A 137 11.00 6.95 3.63
C SER A 137 11.90 6.94 4.87
N MET A 138 11.71 5.99 5.78
CA MET A 138 12.56 5.86 6.97
C MET A 138 13.98 5.40 6.61
N GLU A 139 14.13 4.50 5.63
CA GLU A 139 15.43 4.07 5.12
C GLU A 139 16.22 5.26 4.55
N SER A 140 15.57 6.08 3.71
CA SER A 140 16.18 7.29 3.14
C SER A 140 16.64 8.26 4.23
N GLU A 141 15.78 8.56 5.20
CA GLU A 141 16.12 9.48 6.29
C GLU A 141 17.29 8.95 7.13
N ILE A 142 17.30 7.65 7.45
CA ILE A 142 18.42 7.03 8.19
C ILE A 142 19.70 7.04 7.37
N GLU A 143 19.62 6.84 6.05
CA GLU A 143 20.77 6.94 5.15
C GLU A 143 21.36 8.35 5.16
N ASP A 144 20.51 9.38 5.03
CA ASP A 144 20.91 10.78 5.09
C ASP A 144 21.56 11.12 6.45
N LEU A 145 20.99 10.65 7.56
CA LEU A 145 21.57 10.83 8.90
C LEU A 145 22.93 10.13 9.04
N LYS A 146 23.08 8.91 8.49
CA LYS A 146 24.36 8.19 8.49
C LYS A 146 25.39 8.90 7.64
N LEU A 147 25.03 9.39 6.46
CA LEU A 147 25.91 10.16 5.58
C LEU A 147 26.36 11.47 6.26
N ALA A 148 25.43 12.18 6.90
CA ALA A 148 25.74 13.41 7.65
C ALA A 148 26.67 13.16 8.85
N SER A 149 26.67 11.95 9.42
CA SER A 149 27.58 11.59 10.51
C SER A 149 29.03 11.37 10.06
N HIS A 150 29.27 11.21 8.76
CA HIS A 150 30.61 11.06 8.20
C HIS A 150 31.19 12.44 7.81
N GLU A 151 32.45 12.71 8.19
CA GLU A 151 33.17 13.95 7.87
C GLU A 151 33.62 14.01 6.40
N ILE A 152 32.70 13.83 5.46
CA ILE A 152 32.98 13.93 4.02
C ILE A 152 32.68 15.36 3.58
N GLU A 153 33.74 16.14 3.37
CA GLU A 153 33.60 17.49 2.81
C GLU A 153 32.89 17.44 1.45
N ASN A 154 31.92 18.34 1.26
CA ASN A 154 31.14 18.47 0.02
C ASN A 154 30.32 17.21 -0.36
N ILE A 155 29.93 16.37 0.59
CA ILE A 155 29.14 15.16 0.32
C ILE A 155 27.87 15.43 -0.51
N GLU A 156 27.14 16.51 -0.20
CA GLU A 156 25.93 16.91 -0.95
C GLU A 156 26.24 17.19 -2.43
N LYS A 157 27.36 17.87 -2.70
CA LYS A 157 27.81 18.13 -4.07
C LYS A 157 28.22 16.84 -4.79
N ILE A 158 28.91 15.95 -4.10
CA ILE A 158 29.34 14.66 -4.65
C ILE A 158 28.12 13.80 -5.02
N LEU A 159 27.11 13.75 -4.15
CA LEU A 159 25.87 13.00 -4.40
C LEU A 159 25.13 13.54 -5.63
N LEU A 160 25.02 14.86 -5.76
CA LEU A 160 24.44 15.51 -6.95
C LEU A 160 25.24 15.23 -8.23
N GLU A 161 26.58 15.18 -8.14
CA GLU A 161 27.43 14.85 -9.30
C GLU A 161 27.35 13.36 -9.69
N VAL A 162 27.08 12.47 -8.75
CA VAL A 162 26.99 11.01 -8.97
C VAL A 162 25.60 10.60 -9.46
N GLU A 163 24.54 11.34 -9.08
CA GLU A 163 23.17 11.04 -9.51
C GLU A 163 23.05 11.08 -11.05
N THR A 164 22.98 9.90 -11.67
CA THR A 164 22.93 9.75 -13.12
C THR A 164 21.55 9.24 -13.53
N SER A 165 20.71 10.10 -14.09
CA SER A 165 19.45 9.67 -14.70
C SER A 165 19.67 9.28 -16.18
N ILE A 166 19.39 8.01 -16.51
CA ILE A 166 19.48 7.52 -17.89
C ILE A 166 18.07 7.34 -18.45
N ASN A 167 17.72 8.14 -19.45
CA ASN A 167 16.50 7.95 -20.23
C ASN A 167 16.77 6.97 -21.38
N VAL A 168 16.30 5.74 -21.22
CA VAL A 168 16.41 4.71 -22.26
C VAL A 168 15.25 4.87 -23.26
N ARG A 169 15.59 5.26 -24.49
CA ARG A 169 14.62 5.33 -25.60
C ARG A 169 14.67 4.04 -26.42
N ASN A 170 13.50 3.45 -26.64
CA ASN A 170 13.36 2.27 -27.50
C ASN A 170 13.09 2.69 -28.95
N ILE A 171 13.93 2.23 -29.87
CA ILE A 171 13.70 2.35 -31.31
C ILE A 171 13.45 0.95 -31.86
N LYS A 172 12.31 0.75 -32.52
CA LYS A 172 11.95 -0.54 -33.13
C LYS A 172 12.45 -0.57 -34.57
N TRP A 173 13.40 -1.44 -34.87
CA TRP A 173 13.83 -1.66 -36.25
C TRP A 173 12.75 -2.36 -37.07
N THR A 174 12.56 -1.89 -38.30
CA THR A 174 11.80 -2.61 -39.33
C THR A 174 12.67 -3.71 -39.95
N LYS A 175 12.07 -4.70 -40.62
CA LYS A 175 12.82 -5.81 -41.27
C LYS A 175 13.85 -5.34 -42.31
N ASP A 176 13.69 -4.11 -42.80
CA ASP A 176 14.59 -3.47 -43.77
C ASP A 176 15.65 -2.56 -43.11
N GLY A 177 15.75 -2.57 -41.77
CA GLY A 177 16.77 -1.85 -41.01
C GLY A 177 16.58 -0.33 -40.95
N LYS A 178 15.41 0.20 -41.32
CA LYS A 178 15.10 1.64 -41.15
C LYS A 178 14.41 1.89 -39.81
N THR A 179 14.87 2.94 -39.13
CA THR A 179 14.37 3.48 -37.85
C THR A 179 13.13 4.33 -38.04
#